data_AF-A0A6C1PIU2-F1
#
_entry.id   AF-A0A6C1PIU2-F1
#
_cell.length_a   1.000
_cell.length_b   1.000
_cell.length_c   1.000
_cell.angle_alpha   90.00
_cell.angle_beta   90.00
_cell.angle_gamma   90.00
#
_symmetry.space_group_name_H-M   'P 1'
#
loop_
_entity.id
_entity.type
_entity.pdbx_description
1 polymer ?
#
loop_
_entity_poly.entity_id
_entity_poly.type
_entity_poly.pdbx_seq_one_letter_code
_entity_poly.pdbx_strand_id
1 'polypeptide(L)'
;MRELTACRSCSRYIAPDFRYCPYCGTERVRDYHFRHLLDQPFDRMERAVQEFSFRRLESIEEQLIGLEDELEHMIESRPADGRDLTRST
;
A
#
# COMPACT_ATOMS: atom_id res chain seq x y z
N MET A 1 -22.27 26.26 32.90
CA MET A 1 -23.34 25.96 31.91
C MET A 1 -22.73 25.13 30.79
N ARG A 2 -23.34 24.02 30.38
CA ARG A 2 -22.92 23.28 29.18
C ARG A 2 -23.59 23.93 27.97
N GLU A 3 -22.82 24.40 27.01
CA GLU A 3 -23.38 24.95 25.75
C GLU A 3 -24.07 23.84 24.97
N LEU A 4 -25.30 24.07 24.52
CA LEU A 4 -26.03 23.16 23.65
C LEU A 4 -25.88 23.62 22.20
N THR A 5 -25.89 22.66 21.27
CA THR A 5 -25.72 22.91 19.84
C THR A 5 -26.84 22.24 19.06
N ALA A 6 -27.37 22.92 18.04
CA ALA A 6 -28.46 22.38 17.24
C ALA A 6 -27.95 21.33 16.22
N CYS A 7 -28.71 20.24 16.05
CA CYS A 7 -28.46 19.27 14.99
C CYS A 7 -28.72 19.89 13.61
N ARG A 8 -27.79 19.71 12.66
CA ARG A 8 -27.98 20.19 11.27
C ARG A 8 -29.05 19.42 10.49
N SER A 9 -29.42 18.21 10.92
CA SER A 9 -30.41 17.38 10.23
C SER A 9 -31.80 17.48 10.84
N CYS A 10 -31.92 17.35 12.17
CA CYS A 10 -33.23 17.30 12.85
C CYS A 10 -33.49 18.49 13.78
N SER A 11 -32.64 19.52 13.77
CA SER A 11 -32.74 20.79 14.51
C SER A 11 -32.88 20.72 16.04
N ARG A 12 -32.86 19.53 16.65
CA ARG A 12 -32.88 19.36 18.11
C ARG A 12 -31.57 19.80 18.75
N TYR A 13 -31.65 20.36 19.95
CA TYR A 13 -30.51 20.76 20.76
C TYR A 13 -29.85 19.55 21.43
N ILE A 14 -28.53 19.45 21.29
CA ILE A 14 -27.75 18.30 21.73
C ILE A 14 -26.50 18.80 22.46
N ALA A 15 -26.09 18.05 23.49
CA ALA A 15 -24.86 18.31 24.20
C ALA A 15 -23.60 18.12 23.31
N PRO A 16 -22.50 18.82 23.67
CA PRO A 16 -21.13 18.67 23.22
C PRO A 16 -20.79 17.33 22.60
N ASP A 17 -20.93 16.38 23.50
CA ASP A 17 -20.12 15.17 23.61
C ASP A 17 -20.64 14.03 22.75
N PHE A 18 -21.81 14.20 22.13
CA PHE A 18 -22.37 13.24 21.20
C PHE A 18 -21.66 13.28 19.84
N ARG A 19 -21.15 12.13 19.38
CA ARG A 19 -20.63 11.93 18.01
C ARG A 19 -21.74 11.81 16.96
N TYR A 20 -22.89 11.26 17.35
CA TYR A 20 -24.08 11.14 16.52
C TYR A 20 -25.25 11.84 17.19
N CYS A 21 -26.19 12.38 16.42
CA CYS A 21 -27.43 12.90 16.98
C CYS A 21 -28.22 11.76 17.67
N PRO A 22 -28.54 11.88 18.98
CA PRO A 22 -29.30 10.84 19.69
C PRO A 22 -30.76 10.73 19.22
N TYR A 23 -31.22 11.65 18.37
CA TYR A 23 -32.61 11.71 17.92
C TYR A 23 -32.81 11.24 16.47
N CYS A 24 -31.83 11.48 15.59
CA CYS A 24 -31.95 11.16 14.16
C CYS A 24 -30.77 10.33 13.62
N GLY A 25 -29.76 10.05 14.44
CA GLY A 25 -28.59 9.26 14.03
C GLY A 25 -27.57 9.99 13.16
N THR A 26 -27.84 11.22 12.69
CA THR A 26 -26.90 11.96 11.85
C THR A 26 -25.56 12.18 12.55
N GLU A 27 -24.46 11.82 11.87
CA GLU A 27 -23.11 12.07 12.37
C GLU A 27 -22.87 13.57 12.53
N ARG A 28 -22.30 13.93 13.68
CA ARG A 28 -21.89 15.30 13.96
C ARG A 28 -20.43 15.43 13.56
N VAL A 29 -20.18 16.07 12.42
CA VAL A 29 -18.83 16.43 11.99
C VAL A 29 -18.25 17.35 13.06
N ARG A 30 -17.27 16.85 13.81
CA ARG A 30 -16.36 17.71 14.58
C ARG A 30 -15.10 17.87 13.76
N ASP A 31 -14.62 19.10 13.67
CA ASP A 31 -13.25 19.36 13.25
C ASP A 31 -12.33 18.83 14.35
N TYR A 32 -12.01 17.54 14.26
CA TYR A 32 -10.96 16.95 15.07
C TYR A 32 -9.63 17.46 14.51
N HIS A 33 -9.17 18.62 14.99
CA HIS A 33 -7.78 19.05 14.82
C HIS A 33 -6.79 17.95 15.22
N PHE A 34 -7.20 17.02 16.09
CA PHE A 34 -6.45 15.82 16.45
C PHE A 34 -6.26 14.80 15.33
N ARG A 35 -7.18 14.67 14.36
CA ARG A 35 -6.98 13.76 13.21
C ARG A 35 -5.75 14.16 12.41
N HIS A 36 -5.64 15.45 12.11
CA HIS A 36 -4.49 15.99 11.40
C HIS A 36 -3.16 15.82 12.16
N LEU A 37 -3.20 15.74 13.51
CA LEU A 37 -2.00 15.46 14.32
C LEU A 37 -1.59 13.97 14.30
N LEU A 38 -2.54 13.07 14.04
CA LEU A 38 -2.26 11.64 13.89
C LEU A 38 -1.81 11.30 12.46
N ASP A 39 -2.39 11.94 11.45
CA ASP A 39 -2.11 11.63 10.05
C ASP A 39 -0.62 11.83 9.71
N GLN A 40 0.01 12.91 10.19
CA GLN A 40 1.41 13.23 9.86
C GLN A 40 2.45 12.16 10.32
N PRO A 41 2.42 11.64 11.56
CA PRO A 41 3.25 10.50 11.96
C PRO A 41 3.01 9.23 11.16
N PHE A 42 1.75 8.90 10.88
CA PHE A 42 1.40 7.68 10.13
C PHE A 42 1.86 7.76 8.68
N ASP A 43 1.69 8.91 8.02
CA ASP A 43 2.19 9.17 6.66
C ASP A 43 3.71 8.97 6.57
N ARG A 44 4.45 9.41 7.58
CA ARG A 44 5.91 9.27 7.61
C ARG A 44 6.33 7.80 7.68
N MET A 45 5.65 7.03 8.53
CA MET A 45 5.93 5.61 8.70
C MET A 45 5.60 4.83 7.43
N GLU A 46 4.45 5.13 6.81
CA GLU A 46 4.03 4.49 5.57
C GLU A 46 5.02 4.73 4.43
N ARG A 47 5.51 5.97 4.28
CA ARG A 47 6.54 6.30 3.28
C ARG A 47 7.86 5.54 3.49
N ALA A 48 8.31 5.41 4.74
CA ALA A 48 9.55 4.68 5.05
C ALA A 48 9.43 3.18 4.70
N VAL A 49 8.26 2.57 4.97
CA VAL A 49 7.99 1.17 4.60
C VAL A 49 7.90 0.99 3.09
N GLN A 50 7.24 1.92 2.39
CA GLN A 50 7.14 1.90 0.93
C GLN A 50 8.53 1.97 0.29
N GLU A 51 9.40 2.89 0.75
CA GLU A 51 10.75 3.04 0.20
C GLU A 51 11.59 1.77 0.34
N PHE A 52 11.55 1.11 1.51
CA PHE A 52 12.23 -0.18 1.70
C PHE A 52 11.71 -1.26 0.74
N SER A 53 10.39 -1.32 0.57
CA SER A 53 9.74 -2.30 -0.31
C SER A 53 10.12 -2.08 -1.77
N PHE A 54 10.16 -0.82 -2.24
CA PHE A 54 10.60 -0.49 -3.60
C PHE A 54 12.06 -0.87 -3.84
N ARG A 55 12.98 -0.52 -2.93
CA ARG A 55 14.39 -0.92 -3.06
C ARG A 55 14.57 -2.43 -3.11
N ARG A 56 13.73 -3.19 -2.39
CA ARG A 56 13.77 -4.65 -2.44
C ARG A 56 13.30 -5.18 -3.80
N LEU A 57 12.29 -4.56 -4.40
CA LEU A 57 11.82 -4.92 -5.74
C LEU A 57 12.89 -4.64 -6.79
N GLU A 58 13.53 -3.46 -6.75
CA GLU A 58 14.65 -3.10 -7.63
C GLU A 58 15.79 -4.12 -7.52
N SER A 59 16.18 -4.49 -6.30
CA SER A 59 17.21 -5.52 -6.09
C SER A 59 16.84 -6.90 -6.64
N ILE A 60 15.55 -7.27 -6.62
CA ILE A 60 15.10 -8.55 -7.18
C ILE A 60 15.09 -8.49 -8.71
N GLU A 61 14.68 -7.37 -9.28
CA GLU A 61 14.72 -7.14 -10.73
C GLU A 61 16.15 -7.27 -11.28
N GLU A 62 17.12 -6.59 -10.66
CA GLU A 62 18.53 -6.72 -11.03
C GLU A 62 19.03 -8.17 -10.97
N GLN A 63 18.61 -8.92 -9.94
CA GLN A 63 18.97 -10.34 -9.80
C GLN A 63 18.35 -11.20 -10.90
N LEU A 64 17.09 -10.95 -11.27
CA LEU A 64 16.43 -11.69 -12.34
C LEU A 64 17.10 -11.44 -13.68
N ILE A 65 17.46 -10.19 -13.99
CA ILE A 65 18.19 -9.84 -15.21
C ILE A 65 19.54 -10.57 -15.25
N GLY A 66 20.30 -10.54 -14.16
CA GLY A 66 21.59 -11.24 -14.10
C GLY A 66 21.44 -12.76 -14.28
N LEU A 67 20.40 -13.36 -13.71
CA LEU A 67 20.11 -14.79 -13.89
C LEU A 67 19.66 -15.12 -15.32
N GLU A 68 18.89 -14.25 -15.97
CA GLU A 68 18.49 -14.41 -17.38
C GLU A 68 19.73 -14.38 -18.29
N ASP A 69 20.62 -13.43 -18.09
CA ASP A 69 21.88 -13.32 -18.84
C ASP A 69 22.76 -14.57 -18.64
N GLU A 70 22.89 -15.05 -17.40
CA GLU A 70 23.64 -16.28 -17.09
C GLU A 70 23.04 -17.50 -17.79
N LEU A 71 21.71 -17.63 -17.78
CA LEU A 71 21.01 -18.73 -18.44
C LEU A 71 21.19 -18.68 -19.97
N GLU A 72 21.11 -17.49 -20.58
CA GLU A 72 21.33 -17.30 -22.01
C GLU A 72 22.77 -17.69 -22.39
N HIS A 73 23.77 -17.25 -21.62
CA HIS A 73 25.16 -17.66 -21.81
C HIS A 73 25.34 -19.18 -21.67
N MET A 74 24.66 -19.83 -20.72
CA MET A 74 24.72 -21.29 -20.57
C MET A 74 24.08 -22.04 -21.75
N ILE A 75 23.04 -21.46 -22.36
CA ILE A 75 22.39 -22.02 -23.55
C ILE A 75 23.27 -21.84 -24.78
N GLU A 76 23.88 -20.67 -24.97
CA GLU A 76 24.75 -20.36 -26.11
C GLU A 76 26.11 -21.06 -26.05
N SER A 77 26.69 -21.20 -24.86
CA SER A 77 27.97 -21.89 -24.64
C SER A 77 27.87 -23.41 -24.70
N ARG A 78 26.66 -23.94 -24.86
CA ARG A 78 26.43 -25.38 -24.92
C ARG A 78 26.99 -25.90 -26.25
N PRO A 79 28.00 -26.79 -26.25
CA PRO A 79 28.44 -27.42 -27.49
C PRO A 79 27.25 -28.19 -28.08
N ALA A 80 27.06 -28.05 -29.39
CA ALA A 80 26.11 -28.83 -30.17
C ALA A 80 26.53 -30.31 -30.17
N ASP A 81 26.44 -30.99 -29.02
CA ASP A 81 26.72 -32.41 -28.93
C ASP A 81 25.44 -33.18 -28.66
N GLY A 82 24.74 -33.39 -29.78
CA GLY A 82 23.61 -34.28 -29.95
C GLY A 82 23.72 -34.99 -31.29
N ARG A 83 24.90 -35.59 -31.55
CA ARG A 83 25.13 -36.76 -32.42
C ARG A 83 24.23 -36.90 -33.65
N ASP A 84 24.78 -36.48 -34.78
CA ASP A 84 24.81 -37.32 -35.98
C ASP A 84 25.34 -38.72 -35.60
N LEU A 85 24.47 -39.72 -35.52
CA LEU A 85 24.71 -41.17 -35.56
C LEU A 85 23.31 -41.80 -35.45
N THR A 86 22.60 -42.01 -36.56
CA THR A 86 22.82 -43.20 -37.40
C THR A 86 22.65 -42.92 -38.89
N ARG A 87 23.73 -43.22 -39.62
CA ARG A 87 23.82 -43.53 -41.05
C ARG A 87 22.95 -44.74 -41.41
N SER A 88 22.34 -44.66 -42.59
CA SER A 88 21.99 -45.74 -43.53
C SER A 88 21.73 -47.15 -42.99
N THR A 89 20.50 -47.62 -43.15
CA THR A 89 20.21 -48.78 -44.02
C THR A 89 18.81 -48.62 -44.62
#